data_AF-A0A1T4YG91-F1
#
_entry.id   AF-A0A1T4YG91-F1
#
_cell.length_a   1.000
_cell.length_b   1.000
_cell.length_c   1.000
_cell.angle_alpha   90.00
_cell.angle_beta   90.00
_cell.angle_gamma   90.00
#
_symmetry.space_group_name_H-M   'P 1'
#
loop_
_entity.id
_entity.type
_entity.pdbx_description
1 polymer ?
#
loop_
_entity_poly.entity_id
_entity_poly.type
_entity_poly.pdbx_seq_one_letter_code
_entity_poly.pdbx_strand_id
1 'polypeptide(L)'
;MQLDEAKVAVSPEAVLDQIEGVVQSIRQRKIRVENGEFSWARPGSVSWRSETPDWKLALEAGQIRSGDGFIFAQNGEIRELFGVGDGTGKKFSTFTTNIELQKSKYVVWCPTLARQDGGGNIKATNNKGYLNWIFVEGSAVLLGQADATSSEEPWLYSLPDEVLSSRASMPDWDPPGPDESDVNPWDSRTRITFVRTRDATGRNGYQFLGLFTPPIGYRVVNGVSFEVCRLISDEFDLRRVRRTADEHQVDV
;
A
#
# COMPACT_ATOMS: atom_id res chain seq x y z
N MET A 1 43.41 5.28 -1.89
CA MET A 1 43.33 6.76 -1.91
C MET A 1 41.96 7.11 -2.47
N GLN A 2 41.06 7.68 -1.66
CA GLN A 2 39.78 8.18 -2.15
C GLN A 2 40.03 9.54 -2.82
N LEU A 3 39.48 9.71 -4.00
CA LEU A 3 39.50 10.95 -4.76
C LEU A 3 38.09 11.57 -4.71
N ASP A 4 37.99 12.89 -4.68
CA ASP A 4 36.72 13.59 -4.85
C ASP A 4 36.26 13.63 -6.32
N GLU A 5 35.13 14.29 -6.58
CA GLU A 5 34.59 14.50 -7.94
C GLU A 5 35.56 15.24 -8.87
N ALA A 6 36.49 16.03 -8.31
CA ALA A 6 37.54 16.74 -9.02
C ALA A 6 38.83 15.89 -9.17
N LYS A 7 38.81 14.62 -8.76
CA LYS A 7 39.95 13.69 -8.76
C LYS A 7 41.10 14.12 -7.83
N VAL A 8 40.80 14.90 -6.79
CA VAL A 8 41.76 15.34 -5.76
C VAL A 8 41.71 14.37 -4.58
N ALA A 9 42.88 14.03 -4.04
CA ALA A 9 42.95 13.17 -2.85
C ALA A 9 42.32 13.87 -1.64
N VAL A 10 41.31 13.24 -1.05
CA VAL A 10 40.67 13.75 0.17
C VAL A 10 41.41 13.17 1.38
N SER A 11 41.74 14.02 2.34
CA SER A 11 42.37 13.55 3.59
C SER A 11 41.35 12.78 4.43
N PRO A 12 41.76 11.74 5.18
CA PRO A 12 40.88 11.05 6.11
C PRO A 12 40.19 11.99 7.11
N GLU A 13 40.87 13.03 7.57
CA GLU A 13 40.33 14.04 8.50
C GLU A 13 39.17 14.81 7.86
N ALA A 14 39.33 15.25 6.61
CA ALA A 14 38.27 15.95 5.89
C ALA A 14 37.03 15.06 5.68
N VAL A 15 37.21 13.75 5.47
CA VAL A 15 36.10 12.79 5.40
C VAL A 15 35.42 12.63 6.77
N LEU A 16 36.19 12.52 7.84
CA LEU A 16 35.67 12.40 9.21
C LEU A 16 34.87 13.63 9.63
N ASP A 17 35.33 14.83 9.28
CA ASP A 17 34.62 16.08 9.56
C ASP A 17 33.26 16.13 8.85
N GLN A 18 33.20 15.67 7.58
CA GLN A 18 31.94 15.55 6.85
C GLN A 18 30.99 14.54 7.50
N ILE A 19 31.52 13.38 7.92
CA ILE A 19 30.74 12.35 8.61
C ILE A 19 30.17 12.91 9.92
N GLU A 20 30.98 13.60 10.72
CA GLU A 20 30.53 14.19 11.99
C GLU A 20 29.45 15.25 11.76
N GLY A 21 29.59 16.10 10.73
CA GLY A 21 28.56 17.07 10.34
C GLY A 21 27.23 16.39 9.96
N VAL A 22 27.28 15.29 9.21
CA VAL A 22 26.09 14.49 8.88
C VAL A 22 25.48 13.85 10.14
N VAL A 23 26.31 13.29 11.03
CA VAL A 23 25.85 12.68 12.29
C VAL A 23 25.16 13.71 13.19
N GLN A 24 25.72 14.92 13.31
CA GLN A 24 25.11 16.01 14.08
C GLN A 24 23.77 16.43 13.47
N SER A 25 23.69 16.56 12.15
CA SER A 25 22.44 16.86 11.43
C SER A 25 21.37 15.80 11.69
N ILE A 26 21.74 14.50 11.65
CA ILE A 26 20.82 13.39 11.97
C ILE A 26 20.32 13.48 13.41
N ARG A 27 21.22 13.73 14.38
CA ARG A 27 20.87 13.86 15.80
C ARG A 27 19.92 15.05 16.05
N GLN A 28 20.21 16.20 15.46
CA GLN A 28 19.34 17.37 15.55
C GLN A 28 17.97 17.07 14.95
N ARG A 29 17.92 16.45 13.77
CA ARG A 29 16.65 16.06 13.14
C ARG A 29 15.85 15.09 14.00
N LYS A 30 16.51 14.14 14.68
CA LYS A 30 15.87 13.22 15.63
C LYS A 30 15.21 13.97 16.80
N ILE A 31 15.91 14.91 17.43
CA ILE A 31 15.35 15.73 18.52
C ILE A 31 14.13 16.52 18.04
N ARG A 32 14.21 17.14 16.86
CA ARG A 32 13.10 17.87 16.26
C ARG A 32 11.88 16.97 15.98
N VAL A 33 12.11 15.72 15.57
CA VAL A 33 11.05 14.70 15.44
C VAL A 33 10.42 14.38 16.80
N GLU A 34 11.23 14.15 17.83
CA GLU A 34 10.75 13.88 19.20
C GLU A 34 9.95 15.07 19.77
N ASN A 35 10.32 16.29 19.40
CA ASN A 35 9.59 17.51 19.74
C ASN A 35 8.32 17.75 18.90
N GLY A 36 8.01 16.87 17.94
CA GLY A 36 6.82 16.99 17.09
C GLY A 36 6.91 18.10 16.02
N GLU A 37 8.10 18.57 15.66
CA GLU A 37 8.28 19.63 14.67
C GLU A 37 7.99 19.19 13.22
N PHE A 38 7.83 17.89 13.00
CA PHE A 38 7.55 17.33 11.68
C PHE A 38 6.17 16.67 11.65
N SER A 39 5.28 17.18 10.81
CA SER A 39 3.92 16.64 10.64
C SER A 39 3.87 15.18 10.17
N TRP A 40 4.90 14.74 9.44
CA TRP A 40 5.05 13.35 9.02
C TRP A 40 5.49 12.42 10.16
N ALA A 41 6.19 12.96 11.17
CA ALA A 41 6.67 12.21 12.31
C ALA A 41 5.60 12.21 13.40
N ARG A 42 5.12 11.01 13.77
CA ARG A 42 4.06 10.88 14.76
C ARG A 42 4.54 11.34 16.14
N PRO A 43 3.69 12.00 16.94
CA PRO A 43 3.86 12.01 18.39
C PRO A 43 3.94 10.55 18.87
N GLY A 44 5.04 10.16 19.50
CA GLY A 44 5.28 8.77 19.90
C GLY A 44 5.74 7.85 18.76
N SER A 45 6.53 8.35 17.81
CA SER A 45 7.21 7.53 16.81
C SER A 45 7.84 6.29 17.48
N VAL A 46 7.41 5.10 17.06
CA VAL A 46 7.87 3.86 17.68
C VAL A 46 9.33 3.65 17.32
N SER A 47 10.19 3.61 18.33
CA SER A 47 11.60 3.28 18.14
C SER A 47 11.73 1.93 17.45
N TRP A 48 12.62 1.87 16.47
CA TRP A 48 12.95 0.62 15.79
C TRP A 48 13.44 -0.42 16.80
N ARG A 49 12.89 -1.63 16.74
CA ARG A 49 13.24 -2.77 17.60
C ARG A 49 13.42 -4.01 16.74
N SER A 50 14.66 -4.41 16.50
CA SER A 50 15.01 -5.55 15.63
C SER A 50 14.36 -6.88 16.04
N GLU A 51 14.13 -7.07 17.34
CA GLU A 51 13.58 -8.31 17.89
C GLU A 51 12.04 -8.34 17.89
N THR A 52 11.39 -7.20 17.62
CA THR A 52 9.93 -7.10 17.61
C THR A 52 9.42 -7.14 16.17
N PRO A 53 8.53 -8.08 15.82
CA PRO A 53 7.92 -8.10 14.49
C PRO A 53 7.18 -6.81 14.17
N ASP A 54 7.27 -6.38 12.91
CA ASP A 54 6.71 -5.10 12.45
C ASP A 54 5.20 -4.98 12.70
N TRP A 55 4.46 -6.08 12.65
CA TRP A 55 3.02 -6.05 12.96
C TRP A 55 2.71 -5.70 14.41
N LYS A 56 3.56 -6.08 15.37
CA LYS A 56 3.40 -5.66 16.78
C LYS A 56 3.70 -4.18 16.95
N LEU A 57 4.74 -3.69 16.27
CA LEU A 57 5.11 -2.27 16.26
C LEU A 57 3.99 -1.41 15.65
N ALA A 58 3.41 -1.86 14.54
CA ALA A 58 2.27 -1.22 13.88
C ALA A 58 1.03 -1.17 14.78
N LEU A 59 0.73 -2.26 15.49
CA LEU A 59 -0.38 -2.31 16.45
C LEU A 59 -0.17 -1.37 17.64
N GLU A 60 1.04 -1.33 18.19
CA GLU A 60 1.39 -0.40 19.27
C GLU A 60 1.24 1.06 18.83
N ALA A 61 1.62 1.35 17.58
CA ALA A 61 1.43 2.68 16.99
C ALA A 61 -0.06 3.03 16.76
N GLY A 62 -0.96 2.05 16.73
CA GLY A 62 -2.40 2.22 16.53
C GLY A 62 -2.83 2.62 15.11
N GLN A 63 -1.87 2.90 14.22
CA GLN A 63 -2.10 3.29 12.83
C GLN A 63 -0.90 2.89 11.97
N ILE A 64 -1.12 2.77 10.66
CA ILE A 64 -0.09 2.47 9.66
C ILE A 64 -0.10 3.53 8.56
N ARG A 65 1.09 3.88 8.06
CA ARG A 65 1.34 4.79 6.93
C ARG A 65 2.23 4.10 5.91
N SER A 66 2.08 4.44 4.64
CA SER A 66 2.92 3.90 3.56
C SER A 66 4.42 4.13 3.80
N GLY A 67 4.76 5.26 4.43
CA GLY A 67 6.12 5.66 4.78
C GLY A 67 6.68 5.11 6.10
N ASP A 68 5.91 4.33 6.88
CA ASP A 68 6.41 3.81 8.18
C ASP A 68 7.54 2.77 8.01
N GLY A 69 7.70 2.21 6.81
CA GLY A 69 8.77 1.24 6.51
C GLY A 69 8.54 -0.16 7.08
N PHE A 70 7.36 -0.44 7.65
CA PHE A 70 6.98 -1.78 8.09
C PHE A 70 6.93 -2.77 6.92
N ILE A 71 7.57 -3.92 7.09
CA ILE A 71 7.58 -5.04 6.16
C ILE A 71 6.99 -6.27 6.86
N PHE A 72 5.78 -6.64 6.45
CA PHE A 72 5.10 -7.83 6.94
C PHE A 72 5.61 -9.04 6.16
N ALA A 73 6.34 -9.94 6.79
CA ALA A 73 6.98 -11.07 6.12
C ALA A 73 5.96 -11.98 5.42
N GLN A 74 4.76 -12.09 5.98
CA GLN A 74 3.73 -13.03 5.53
C GLN A 74 2.32 -12.43 5.72
N ASN A 75 1.35 -12.93 4.96
CA ASN A 75 -0.06 -12.52 5.12
C ASN A 75 -0.62 -12.82 6.52
N GLY A 76 -0.05 -13.80 7.24
CA GLY A 76 -0.42 -14.08 8.63
C GLY A 76 -0.23 -12.86 9.53
N GLU A 77 0.91 -12.17 9.40
CA GLU A 77 1.18 -10.93 10.14
C GLU A 77 0.20 -9.81 9.80
N ILE A 78 -0.24 -9.72 8.53
CA ILE A 78 -1.29 -8.78 8.12
C ILE A 78 -2.62 -9.12 8.81
N ARG A 79 -2.96 -10.40 8.95
CA ARG A 79 -4.17 -10.83 9.68
C ARG A 79 -4.12 -10.43 11.16
N GLU A 80 -2.94 -10.52 11.80
CA GLU A 80 -2.75 -10.07 13.19
C GLU A 80 -3.10 -8.58 13.37
N LEU A 81 -2.76 -7.73 12.39
CA LEU A 81 -3.10 -6.31 12.42
C LEU A 81 -4.61 -6.07 12.56
N PHE A 82 -5.41 -6.94 11.96
CA PHE A 82 -6.85 -6.81 11.89
C PHE A 82 -7.60 -7.71 12.89
N GLY A 83 -6.88 -8.37 13.81
CA GLY A 83 -7.50 -9.23 14.83
C GLY A 83 -8.08 -10.54 14.30
N VAL A 84 -7.72 -10.94 13.07
CA VAL A 84 -8.15 -12.20 12.42
C VAL A 84 -7.02 -13.25 12.46
N GLY A 85 -5.91 -12.93 13.11
CA GLY A 85 -4.77 -13.81 13.31
C GLY A 85 -4.95 -14.77 14.49
N ASP A 86 -4.05 -15.74 14.60
CA ASP A 86 -4.00 -16.71 15.71
C ASP A 86 -2.93 -16.34 16.76
N GLY A 87 -2.36 -15.13 16.66
CA GLY A 87 -1.28 -14.64 17.49
C GLY A 87 0.11 -15.12 17.06
N THR A 88 0.22 -15.99 16.06
CA THR A 88 1.50 -16.56 15.63
C THR A 88 2.13 -15.83 14.44
N GLY A 89 1.33 -15.05 13.67
CA GLY A 89 1.79 -14.41 12.44
C GLY A 89 2.21 -15.39 11.33
N LYS A 90 1.95 -16.69 11.49
CA LYS A 90 2.42 -17.74 10.56
C LYS A 90 1.68 -17.71 9.23
N LYS A 91 2.32 -18.28 8.21
CA LYS A 91 1.79 -18.47 6.86
C LYS A 91 0.57 -19.40 6.92
N PHE A 92 -0.59 -18.88 6.56
CA PHE A 92 -1.75 -19.70 6.25
C PHE A 92 -1.64 -20.28 4.83
N SER A 93 -1.93 -21.57 4.68
CA SER A 93 -1.84 -22.31 3.41
C SER A 93 -2.94 -21.93 2.42
N THR A 94 -4.10 -21.50 2.92
CA THR A 94 -5.24 -21.01 2.12
C THR A 94 -5.10 -19.52 1.85
N PHE A 95 -4.52 -19.22 0.70
CA PHE A 95 -4.39 -17.88 0.16
C PHE A 95 -5.69 -17.45 -0.53
N THR A 96 -6.68 -17.03 0.25
CA THR A 96 -7.59 -15.99 -0.24
C THR A 96 -6.82 -14.68 -0.07
N THR A 97 -6.54 -13.98 -1.18
CA THR A 97 -5.75 -12.72 -1.30
C THR A 97 -6.28 -11.54 -0.47
N ASN A 98 -7.24 -11.82 0.41
CA ASN A 98 -8.49 -11.13 0.55
C ASN A 98 -9.02 -11.44 1.96
N ILE A 99 -8.83 -10.51 2.90
CA ILE A 99 -9.41 -10.61 4.24
C ILE A 99 -10.66 -9.74 4.22
N GLU A 100 -11.82 -10.38 4.28
CA GLU A 100 -13.06 -9.68 4.56
C GLU A 100 -13.13 -9.41 6.06
N LEU A 101 -13.06 -8.14 6.42
CA LEU A 101 -13.32 -7.70 7.79
C LEU A 101 -14.84 -7.63 7.92
N GLN A 102 -15.45 -8.66 8.53
CA GLN A 102 -16.90 -8.81 8.63
C GLN A 102 -17.55 -7.49 9.07
N LYS A 103 -18.61 -7.07 8.36
CA LYS A 103 -19.35 -5.81 8.56
C LYS A 103 -18.57 -4.51 8.31
N SER A 104 -17.36 -4.56 7.75
CA SER A 104 -16.63 -3.35 7.38
C SER A 104 -16.80 -3.01 5.90
N LYS A 105 -16.76 -1.71 5.58
CA LYS A 105 -16.65 -1.19 4.20
C LYS A 105 -15.29 -1.44 3.55
N TYR A 106 -14.42 -2.20 4.20
CA TYR A 106 -13.05 -2.45 3.79
C TYR A 106 -12.81 -3.88 3.37
N VAL A 107 -11.83 -4.05 2.51
CA VAL A 107 -11.27 -5.34 2.15
C VAL A 107 -9.75 -5.24 2.09
N VAL A 108 -9.04 -6.23 2.64
CA VAL A 108 -7.57 -6.25 2.58
C VAL A 108 -7.13 -6.90 1.29
N TRP A 109 -6.31 -6.19 0.51
CA TRP A 109 -5.79 -6.65 -0.77
C TRP A 109 -4.27 -6.76 -0.74
N CYS A 110 -3.72 -7.92 -1.10
CA CYS A 110 -2.28 -8.15 -1.12
C CYS A 110 -1.72 -8.39 -2.54
N PRO A 111 -1.74 -7.41 -3.45
CA PRO A 111 -1.30 -7.62 -4.83
C PRO A 111 0.22 -7.79 -4.94
N THR A 112 0.63 -8.51 -5.99
CA THR A 112 2.03 -8.51 -6.43
C THR A 112 2.14 -7.66 -7.68
N LEU A 113 2.99 -6.62 -7.63
CA LEU A 113 3.18 -5.69 -8.73
C LEU A 113 3.90 -6.36 -9.91
N ALA A 114 3.39 -6.10 -11.12
CA ALA A 114 4.02 -6.48 -12.36
C ALA A 114 5.36 -5.75 -12.53
N ARG A 115 6.22 -6.27 -13.42
CA ARG A 115 7.50 -5.66 -13.78
C ARG A 115 7.47 -5.26 -15.24
N GLN A 116 8.06 -4.12 -15.55
CA GLN A 116 8.36 -3.74 -16.92
C GLN A 116 9.76 -4.21 -17.28
N ASP A 117 9.90 -4.88 -18.43
CA ASP A 117 11.22 -5.23 -18.97
C ASP A 117 11.84 -4.06 -19.75
N GLY A 118 13.10 -4.22 -20.17
CA GLY A 118 13.81 -3.19 -20.93
C GLY A 118 13.19 -2.85 -22.30
N GLY A 119 12.28 -3.69 -22.80
CA GLY A 119 11.50 -3.45 -24.02
C GLY A 119 10.15 -2.77 -23.78
N GLY A 120 9.84 -2.42 -22.52
CA GLY A 120 8.58 -1.77 -22.16
C GLY A 120 7.42 -2.72 -21.92
N ASN A 121 7.60 -4.04 -22.03
CA ASN A 121 6.52 -5.01 -21.82
C ASN A 121 6.26 -5.22 -20.34
N ILE A 122 4.97 -5.25 -19.97
CA ILE A 122 4.53 -5.47 -18.59
C ILE A 122 4.34 -6.97 -18.37
N LYS A 123 5.03 -7.53 -17.37
CA LYS A 123 5.03 -8.96 -17.05
C LYS A 123 4.51 -9.21 -15.64
N ALA A 124 3.62 -10.19 -15.52
CA ALA A 124 3.14 -10.67 -14.24
C ALA A 124 4.31 -11.28 -13.43
N THR A 125 4.28 -11.05 -12.12
CA THR A 125 5.25 -11.59 -11.16
C THR A 125 4.60 -12.55 -10.16
N ASN A 126 3.31 -12.86 -10.38
CA ASN A 126 2.54 -13.81 -9.60
C ASN A 126 2.13 -15.01 -10.47
N ASN A 127 1.84 -16.12 -9.81
CA ASN A 127 1.50 -17.39 -10.48
C ASN A 127 0.11 -17.38 -11.15
N LYS A 128 -0.72 -16.36 -10.87
CA LYS A 128 -2.07 -16.24 -11.45
C LYS A 128 -2.09 -15.44 -12.76
N GLY A 129 -0.97 -14.85 -13.15
CA GLY A 129 -0.88 -14.04 -14.37
C GLY A 129 -1.47 -12.63 -14.26
N TYR A 130 -1.97 -12.19 -13.09
CA TYR A 130 -2.48 -10.83 -12.96
C TYR A 130 -1.37 -9.78 -13.11
N LEU A 131 -1.67 -8.70 -13.83
CA LEU A 131 -0.82 -7.54 -13.98
C LEU A 131 -1.31 -6.46 -13.01
N ASN A 132 -0.60 -6.23 -11.91
CA ASN A 132 -0.90 -5.12 -11.02
C ASN A 132 0.11 -3.99 -11.25
N TRP A 133 -0.33 -2.77 -11.48
CA TRP A 133 0.56 -1.66 -11.85
C TRP A 133 0.22 -0.38 -11.08
N ILE A 134 1.24 0.32 -10.61
CA ILE A 134 1.06 1.64 -9.97
C ILE A 134 1.27 2.72 -11.02
N PHE A 135 0.29 3.61 -11.16
CA PHE A 135 0.41 4.81 -11.97
C PHE A 135 0.54 6.03 -11.08
N VAL A 136 1.45 6.93 -11.47
CA VAL A 136 1.58 8.26 -10.86
C VAL A 136 1.19 9.28 -11.91
N GLU A 137 0.10 10.00 -11.66
CA GLU A 137 -0.47 11.01 -12.58
C GLU A 137 -0.64 12.33 -11.87
N GLY A 138 0.30 13.26 -12.10
CA GLY A 138 0.32 14.51 -11.35
C GLY A 138 0.42 14.22 -9.85
N SER A 139 -0.62 14.57 -9.08
CA SER A 139 -0.72 14.28 -7.65
C SER A 139 -1.49 13.00 -7.31
N ALA A 140 -2.08 12.32 -8.30
CA ALA A 140 -2.85 11.11 -8.08
C ALA A 140 -1.98 9.85 -8.16
N VAL A 141 -2.25 8.90 -7.26
CA VAL A 141 -1.70 7.55 -7.32
C VAL A 141 -2.84 6.60 -7.64
N LEU A 142 -2.68 5.82 -8.72
CA LEU A 142 -3.63 4.80 -9.12
C LEU A 142 -3.00 3.42 -9.01
N LEU A 143 -3.81 2.42 -8.69
CA LEU A 143 -3.43 1.02 -8.74
C LEU A 143 -4.34 0.30 -9.72
N GLY A 144 -3.75 -0.17 -10.82
CA GLY A 144 -4.43 -0.93 -11.85
C GLY A 144 -4.28 -2.43 -11.67
N GLN A 145 -5.30 -3.19 -12.05
CA GLN A 145 -5.25 -4.63 -12.22
C GLN A 145 -5.74 -5.00 -13.63
N ALA A 146 -5.01 -5.88 -14.31
CA ALA A 146 -5.43 -6.50 -15.56
C ALA A 146 -5.19 -8.01 -15.52
N ASP A 147 -5.98 -8.77 -16.27
CA ASP A 147 -5.70 -10.19 -16.52
C ASP A 147 -4.75 -10.30 -17.72
N ALA A 148 -3.62 -10.99 -17.58
CA ALA A 148 -2.68 -11.18 -18.69
C ALA A 148 -3.30 -11.95 -19.87
N THR A 149 -4.41 -12.66 -19.67
CA THR A 149 -5.14 -13.36 -20.74
C THR A 149 -6.22 -12.51 -21.40
N SER A 150 -6.60 -11.37 -20.81
CA SER A 150 -7.51 -10.39 -21.40
C SER A 150 -6.81 -9.58 -22.50
N SER A 151 -6.48 -10.28 -23.58
CA SER A 151 -6.25 -9.68 -24.91
C SER A 151 -7.57 -9.34 -25.61
N GLU A 152 -8.70 -9.38 -24.88
CA GLU A 152 -9.98 -8.89 -25.38
C GLU A 152 -9.89 -7.39 -25.64
N GLU A 153 -10.38 -7.01 -26.82
CA GLU A 153 -10.18 -5.69 -27.40
C GLU A 153 -10.61 -4.57 -26.43
N PRO A 154 -9.85 -3.46 -26.32
CA PRO A 154 -10.08 -2.37 -25.35
C PRO A 154 -11.39 -1.59 -25.53
N TRP A 155 -12.32 -2.02 -26.40
CA TRP A 155 -13.53 -1.28 -26.78
C TRP A 155 -14.83 -1.84 -26.20
N LEU A 156 -14.83 -2.96 -25.47
CA LEU A 156 -16.08 -3.56 -24.95
C LEU A 156 -16.62 -2.90 -23.66
N TYR A 157 -15.98 -1.85 -23.17
CA TYR A 157 -16.56 -0.87 -22.25
C TYR A 157 -16.33 0.56 -22.74
N SER A 158 -16.66 0.85 -24.00
CA SER A 158 -17.11 2.21 -24.32
C SER A 158 -18.44 2.43 -23.60
N LEU A 159 -18.37 2.99 -22.39
CA LEU A 159 -19.53 3.67 -21.82
C LEU A 159 -20.03 4.64 -22.91
N PRO A 160 -21.34 4.66 -23.24
CA PRO A 160 -21.87 5.53 -24.28
C PRO A 160 -21.35 6.96 -24.09
N ASP A 161 -21.11 7.70 -25.17
CA ASP A 161 -20.60 9.08 -25.07
C ASP A 161 -21.46 9.99 -24.18
N GLU A 162 -22.75 9.65 -23.98
CA GLU A 162 -23.66 10.26 -23.01
C GLU A 162 -23.22 10.08 -21.54
N VAL A 163 -22.58 8.96 -21.19
CA VAL A 163 -22.07 8.66 -19.84
C VAL A 163 -20.72 9.34 -19.58
N LEU A 164 -19.86 9.45 -20.60
CA LEU A 164 -18.59 10.19 -20.51
C LEU A 164 -18.83 11.71 -20.44
N SER A 165 -19.77 12.22 -21.22
CA SER A 165 -20.14 13.64 -21.24
C SER A 165 -20.90 14.07 -19.98
N SER A 166 -21.68 13.16 -19.36
CA SER A 166 -22.35 13.45 -18.08
C SER A 166 -21.39 13.40 -16.87
N ARG A 167 -20.33 12.57 -16.90
CA ARG A 167 -19.35 12.48 -15.80
C ARG A 167 -18.36 13.65 -15.72
N ALA A 168 -18.09 14.34 -16.82
CA ALA A 168 -17.27 15.55 -16.81
C ALA A 168 -17.99 16.77 -16.19
N SER A 169 -19.31 16.68 -15.97
CA SER A 169 -20.17 17.75 -15.45
C SER A 169 -21.03 17.34 -14.26
N MET A 170 -20.67 16.30 -13.50
CA MET A 170 -21.49 15.86 -12.36
C MET A 170 -21.20 16.69 -11.09
N PRO A 171 -22.24 17.21 -10.40
CA PRO A 171 -22.13 17.63 -9.01
C PRO A 171 -21.86 16.40 -8.11
N ASP A 172 -21.47 16.62 -6.85
CA ASP A 172 -21.10 15.57 -5.89
C ASP A 172 -21.95 14.29 -6.07
N TRP A 173 -21.29 13.22 -6.52
CA TRP A 173 -21.90 11.94 -6.83
C TRP A 173 -22.43 11.29 -5.55
N ASP A 174 -23.76 11.18 -5.43
CA ASP A 174 -24.40 10.33 -4.43
C ASP A 174 -24.50 8.90 -4.97
N PRO A 175 -23.90 7.90 -4.28
CA PRO A 175 -23.87 6.53 -4.76
C PRO A 175 -25.28 5.92 -4.76
N PRO A 176 -25.61 5.05 -5.75
CA PRO A 176 -26.87 4.30 -5.74
C PRO A 176 -26.96 3.44 -4.47
N GLY A 177 -28.17 3.38 -3.90
CA GLY A 177 -28.47 2.54 -2.74
C GLY A 177 -28.27 1.04 -3.06
N PRO A 178 -27.91 0.21 -2.08
CA PRO A 178 -27.53 -1.16 -2.32
C PRO A 178 -28.74 -2.05 -2.62
N ASP A 179 -28.78 -2.68 -3.79
CA ASP A 179 -29.46 -3.96 -3.96
C ASP A 179 -28.51 -5.06 -3.46
N GLU A 180 -28.91 -5.78 -2.40
CA GLU A 180 -28.03 -6.58 -1.52
C GLU A 180 -27.68 -8.00 -2.00
N SER A 181 -28.00 -8.41 -3.23
CA SER A 181 -27.68 -9.78 -3.70
C SER A 181 -26.57 -9.79 -4.76
N ASP A 182 -25.42 -10.37 -4.39
CA ASP A 182 -24.27 -10.74 -5.25
C ASP A 182 -23.34 -9.62 -5.76
N VAL A 183 -23.31 -8.45 -5.11
CA VAL A 183 -22.26 -7.47 -5.41
C VAL A 183 -20.93 -8.00 -4.86
N ASN A 184 -20.07 -8.40 -5.79
CA ASN A 184 -18.69 -8.74 -5.49
C ASN A 184 -18.06 -7.64 -4.62
N PRO A 185 -17.60 -7.94 -3.39
CA PRO A 185 -17.09 -6.94 -2.47
C PRO A 185 -15.87 -6.18 -3.03
N TRP A 186 -15.21 -6.71 -4.06
CA TRP A 186 -14.10 -6.06 -4.77
C TRP A 186 -14.52 -4.83 -5.58
N ASP A 187 -15.79 -4.78 -5.97
CA ASP A 187 -16.32 -3.77 -6.88
C ASP A 187 -16.98 -2.62 -6.11
N SER A 188 -17.26 -2.84 -4.82
CA SER A 188 -17.98 -1.89 -3.97
C SER A 188 -17.23 -1.43 -2.72
N ARG A 189 -16.17 -2.14 -2.27
CA ARG A 189 -15.49 -1.84 -1.00
C ARG A 189 -14.15 -1.13 -1.18
N THR A 190 -13.78 -0.36 -0.16
CA THR A 190 -12.48 0.31 -0.07
C THR A 190 -11.37 -0.71 0.19
N ARG A 191 -10.28 -0.65 -0.57
CA ARG A 191 -9.18 -1.62 -0.51
C ARG A 191 -8.07 -1.13 0.41
N ILE A 192 -7.81 -1.84 1.50
CA ILE A 192 -6.61 -1.68 2.33
C ILE A 192 -5.49 -2.48 1.67
N THR A 193 -4.54 -1.80 1.04
CA THR A 193 -3.63 -2.43 0.09
C THR A 193 -2.24 -2.65 0.69
N PHE A 194 -1.75 -3.89 0.60
CA PHE A 194 -0.40 -4.28 0.98
C PHE A 194 0.32 -4.88 -0.23
N VAL A 195 1.27 -4.16 -0.82
CA VAL A 195 1.99 -4.64 -1.99
C VAL A 195 3.10 -5.59 -1.59
N ARG A 196 3.23 -6.70 -2.33
CA ARG A 196 4.38 -7.58 -2.18
C ARG A 196 5.64 -6.85 -2.64
N THR A 197 6.63 -6.75 -1.75
CA THR A 197 7.88 -6.04 -1.98
C THR A 197 9.08 -6.88 -1.57
N ARG A 198 10.26 -6.43 -1.99
CA ARG A 198 11.56 -6.94 -1.55
C ARG A 198 12.37 -5.76 -1.05
N ASP A 199 12.77 -5.79 0.21
CA ASP A 199 13.55 -4.71 0.80
C ASP A 199 15.02 -4.69 0.31
N ALA A 200 15.76 -3.67 0.69
CA ALA A 200 17.17 -3.49 0.29
C ALA A 200 18.10 -4.62 0.78
N THR A 201 17.70 -5.33 1.85
CA THR A 201 18.43 -6.49 2.37
C THR A 201 18.03 -7.80 1.69
N GLY A 202 17.10 -7.73 0.73
CA GLY A 202 16.61 -8.88 -0.01
C GLY A 202 15.48 -9.65 0.68
N ARG A 203 14.97 -9.18 1.83
CA ARG A 203 13.83 -9.80 2.53
C ARG A 203 12.56 -9.57 1.73
N ASN A 204 11.80 -10.63 1.50
CA ASN A 204 10.49 -10.55 0.86
C ASN A 204 9.42 -10.33 1.93
N GLY A 205 8.45 -9.47 1.63
CA GLY A 205 7.31 -9.24 2.49
C GLY A 205 6.26 -8.40 1.80
N TYR A 206 5.41 -7.79 2.59
CA TYR A 206 4.34 -6.91 2.16
C TYR A 206 4.50 -5.56 2.85
N GLN A 207 4.32 -4.49 2.10
CA GLN A 207 4.36 -3.13 2.62
C GLN A 207 2.99 -2.50 2.41
N PHE A 208 2.50 -1.80 3.43
CA PHE A 208 1.28 -1.03 3.30
C PHE A 208 1.46 0.07 2.26
N LEU A 209 0.57 0.11 1.27
CA LEU A 209 0.59 1.14 0.22
C LEU A 209 -0.41 2.26 0.50
N GLY A 210 -1.56 1.92 1.07
CA GLY A 210 -2.64 2.88 1.32
C GLY A 210 -4.03 2.28 1.21
N LEU A 211 -5.02 3.17 1.29
CA LEU A 211 -6.43 2.91 1.07
C LEU A 211 -6.80 3.34 -0.34
N PHE A 212 -7.40 2.43 -1.10
CA PHE A 212 -7.82 2.68 -2.47
C PHE A 212 -9.34 2.60 -2.60
N THR A 213 -9.90 3.42 -3.49
CA THR A 213 -11.31 3.33 -3.88
C THR A 213 -11.63 1.93 -4.43
N PRO A 214 -12.92 1.57 -4.51
CA PRO A 214 -13.35 0.59 -5.50
C PRO A 214 -12.90 1.00 -6.92
N PRO A 215 -12.96 0.08 -7.90
CA PRO A 215 -12.71 0.40 -9.30
C PRO A 215 -13.47 1.64 -9.76
N ILE A 216 -12.76 2.59 -10.36
CA ILE A 216 -13.34 3.85 -10.87
C ILE A 216 -13.40 3.90 -12.40
N GLY A 217 -12.78 2.94 -13.08
CA GLY A 217 -12.76 2.86 -14.54
C GLY A 217 -11.56 2.05 -15.04
N TYR A 218 -11.20 2.30 -16.30
CA TYR A 218 -10.12 1.59 -16.98
C TYR A 218 -9.05 2.54 -17.50
N ARG A 219 -7.83 2.01 -17.64
CA ARG A 219 -6.71 2.70 -18.26
C ARG A 219 -5.94 1.77 -19.17
N VAL A 220 -5.71 2.19 -20.42
CA VAL A 220 -4.94 1.40 -21.38
C VAL A 220 -3.47 1.81 -21.36
N VAL A 221 -2.58 0.84 -21.18
CA VAL A 221 -1.11 1.02 -21.29
C VAL A 221 -0.54 -0.12 -22.12
N ASN A 222 0.17 0.24 -23.20
CA ASN A 222 0.78 -0.72 -24.14
C ASN A 222 -0.22 -1.79 -24.64
N GLY A 223 -1.46 -1.37 -24.92
CA GLY A 223 -2.53 -2.27 -25.38
C GLY A 223 -3.20 -3.10 -24.30
N VAL A 224 -2.78 -3.00 -23.03
CA VAL A 224 -3.40 -3.70 -21.89
C VAL A 224 -4.35 -2.76 -21.16
N SER A 225 -5.61 -3.18 -20.96
CA SER A 225 -6.60 -2.43 -20.18
C SER A 225 -6.52 -2.80 -18.70
N PHE A 226 -6.22 -1.83 -17.85
CA PHE A 226 -6.18 -1.98 -16.40
C PHE A 226 -7.43 -1.39 -15.77
N GLU A 227 -8.15 -2.17 -14.97
CA GLU A 227 -9.14 -1.65 -14.05
C GLU A 227 -8.43 -0.87 -12.94
N VAL A 228 -8.74 0.42 -12.76
CA VAL A 228 -7.99 1.32 -11.87
C VAL A 228 -8.76 1.68 -10.60
N CYS A 229 -8.03 1.68 -9.50
CA CYS A 229 -8.45 2.20 -8.20
C CYS A 229 -7.61 3.44 -7.85
N ARG A 230 -8.19 4.44 -7.18
CA ARG A 230 -7.47 5.67 -6.78
C ARG A 230 -7.10 5.65 -5.31
N LEU A 231 -5.91 6.13 -4.96
CA LEU A 231 -5.49 6.33 -3.57
C LEU A 231 -6.37 7.39 -2.89
N ILE A 232 -6.99 7.01 -1.77
CA ILE A 232 -7.78 7.88 -0.90
C ILE A 232 -6.91 8.44 0.23
N SER A 233 -6.11 7.57 0.84
CA SER A 233 -5.31 7.86 2.02
C SER A 233 -4.09 6.96 2.02
N ASP A 234 -2.92 7.51 2.36
CA ASP A 234 -1.69 6.73 2.59
C ASP A 234 -1.57 6.26 4.04
N GLU A 235 -2.59 6.52 4.86
CA GLU A 235 -2.68 6.12 6.27
C GLU A 235 -3.98 5.35 6.60
N PHE A 236 -3.90 4.48 7.61
CA PHE A 236 -5.04 3.74 8.14
C PHE A 236 -4.95 3.58 9.65
N ASP A 237 -6.04 3.92 10.35
CA ASP A 237 -6.17 3.76 11.81
C ASP A 237 -6.63 2.33 12.15
N LEU A 238 -5.72 1.54 12.71
CA LEU A 238 -5.95 0.13 13.06
C LEU A 238 -7.00 -0.01 14.19
N ARG A 239 -7.18 1.02 15.02
CA ARG A 239 -8.17 1.01 16.11
C ARG A 239 -9.60 0.98 15.59
N ARG A 240 -9.83 1.42 14.35
CA ARG A 240 -11.15 1.40 13.70
C ARG A 240 -11.69 -0.01 13.48
N VAL A 241 -10.81 -0.98 13.29
CA VAL A 241 -11.22 -2.38 13.02
C VAL A 241 -11.45 -3.15 14.30
N ARG A 242 -10.66 -2.87 15.35
CA ARG A 242 -10.74 -3.61 16.63
C ARG A 242 -11.99 -3.32 17.44
N ARG A 243 -12.48 -2.07 17.46
CA ARG A 243 -13.71 -1.72 18.20
C ARG A 243 -14.92 -2.54 17.77
N THR A 244 -15.04 -2.83 16.48
CA THR A 244 -16.13 -3.64 15.94
C THR A 244 -16.09 -5.09 16.41
N ALA A 245 -14.91 -5.63 16.73
CA ALA A 245 -14.76 -7.00 17.22
C ALA A 245 -15.16 -7.15 18.69
N ASP A 246 -14.78 -6.18 19.54
CA ASP A 246 -15.04 -6.24 20.98
C ASP A 246 -16.54 -6.02 21.33
N GLU A 247 -17.25 -5.20 20.55
CA GLU A 247 -18.69 -4.96 20.76
C GLU A 247 -19.57 -6.20 20.53
N HIS A 248 -19.06 -7.23 19.86
CA HIS A 248 -19.81 -8.47 19.57
C HIS A 248 -19.52 -9.61 20.56
N GLN A 249 -18.60 -9.42 21.51
CA GLN A 249 -18.36 -10.40 22.58
C GLN A 249 -19.24 -10.19 23.82
N VAL A 250 -20.06 -9.13 23.84
CA VAL A 250 -20.90 -8.78 25.00
C VAL A 250 -22.33 -9.32 24.91
N ASP A 251 -22.75 -9.83 23.75
CA ASP A 251 -24.06 -10.49 23.57
C ASP A 251 -23.92 -12.02 23.59
N VAL A 252 -23.63 -12.59 24.76
CA VAL A 252 -23.86 -14.01 25.10
C VAL A 252 -24.44 -14.14 26.50
#